data_AF-A0A933YMA0-F1
#
_entry.id   AF-A0A933YMA0-F1
#
_cell.length_a   1.000
_cell.length_b   1.000
_cell.length_c   1.000
_cell.angle_alpha   90.00
_cell.angle_beta   90.00
_cell.angle_gamma   90.00
#
_symmetry.space_group_name_H-M   'P 1'
#
loop_
_entity.id
_entity.type
_entity.pdbx_description
1 polymer ?
#
loop_
_entity_poly.entity_id
_entity_poly.type
_entity_poly.pdbx_seq_one_letter_code
_entity_poly.pdbx_strand_id
1 'polypeptide(L)'
;MHLNQTHKGLPVGPQFSRPIAELILDDVDGSLLRNRTKYVRYVDDFVIFAKSESDAYKKLAELAQLLYDSRHLKLSELKTHILEAQTFVDRHKPPAATEESSIIDNFNELLSEIGLSTNPYEQLEPDDLNEDDWDRLRAVNLEKVLSEELEKTEPDSFLVSFLLANLARIDNTDAADLILTETNMAKLFPKLHTIMNYLERVRSFSESQRTEIGAKVIKLVTDSFVGQIDFNRMWLLNLFTRSSEWDNVSGFEKLTRRFTDPGTTREVYLALARANAIKFFRSNKSQSLNMDSWVRRAFIAGMSCLPPPERNPWFKARSLRSRDFLDRIVESWVRDGLPPWTR
;
A
#
# COMPACT_ATOMS: atom_id res chain seq x y z
N MET A 1 2.04 -35.50 -4.10
CA MET A 1 3.06 -34.72 -4.83
C MET A 1 2.31 -33.72 -5.70
N HIS A 2 2.83 -32.51 -5.94
CA HIS A 2 2.14 -31.34 -6.56
C HIS A 2 1.35 -30.50 -5.53
N LEU A 3 1.59 -29.21 -5.27
CA LEU A 3 2.43 -28.17 -5.89
C LEU A 3 3.12 -27.35 -4.78
N ASN A 4 4.43 -27.51 -4.60
CA ASN A 4 5.26 -26.49 -3.95
C ASN A 4 6.09 -25.80 -5.04
N GLN A 5 5.43 -25.05 -5.92
CA GLN A 5 6.12 -23.93 -6.53
C GLN A 5 6.16 -22.84 -5.47
N THR A 6 7.16 -22.88 -4.60
CA THR A 6 7.56 -21.68 -3.87
C THR A 6 8.03 -20.70 -4.96
N HIS A 7 7.16 -19.80 -5.39
CA HIS A 7 7.57 -18.62 -6.13
C HIS A 7 8.62 -17.93 -5.25
N LYS A 8 9.90 -18.07 -5.61
CA LYS A 8 10.99 -17.38 -4.93
C LYS A 8 10.85 -15.91 -5.26
N GLY A 9 10.47 -15.10 -4.29
CA GLY A 9 10.31 -13.67 -4.47
C GLY A 9 9.76 -13.02 -3.22
N LEU A 10 10.09 -11.74 -3.04
CA LEU A 10 9.40 -10.91 -2.07
C LEU A 10 8.02 -10.54 -2.64
N PRO A 11 6.96 -10.50 -1.83
CA PRO A 11 5.68 -9.98 -2.28
C PRO A 11 5.84 -8.54 -2.78
N VAL A 12 5.23 -8.22 -3.92
CA VAL A 12 5.20 -6.86 -4.47
C VAL A 12 4.11 -6.06 -3.76
N GLY A 13 4.43 -4.87 -3.27
CA GLY A 13 3.49 -3.98 -2.58
C GLY A 13 3.80 -3.72 -1.09
N PRO A 14 4.09 -4.74 -0.25
CA PRO A 14 4.46 -4.51 1.14
C PRO A 14 5.69 -3.61 1.31
N GLN A 15 5.62 -2.65 2.24
CA GLN A 15 6.70 -1.68 2.46
C GLN A 15 8.03 -2.34 2.86
N PHE A 16 8.00 -3.46 3.60
CA PHE A 16 9.21 -4.16 4.03
C PHE A 16 9.95 -4.86 2.90
N SER A 17 9.29 -5.13 1.76
CA SER A 17 9.94 -5.79 0.62
C SER A 17 11.06 -4.95 0.03
N ARG A 18 10.92 -3.60 0.04
CA ARG A 18 11.94 -2.69 -0.51
C ARG A 18 13.24 -2.72 0.31
N PRO A 19 13.25 -2.49 1.64
CA PRO A 19 14.47 -2.62 2.44
C PRO A 19 15.15 -3.99 2.34
N ILE A 20 14.37 -5.08 2.25
CA ILE A 20 14.95 -6.42 2.09
C ILE A 20 15.61 -6.58 0.71
N ALA A 21 14.98 -6.07 -0.36
CA ALA A 21 15.56 -6.08 -1.69
C ALA A 21 16.86 -5.26 -1.75
N GLU A 22 16.89 -4.09 -1.10
CA GLU A 22 18.11 -3.28 -0.98
C GLU A 22 19.22 -4.03 -0.21
N LEU A 23 18.89 -4.66 0.92
CA LEU A 23 19.85 -5.45 1.69
C LEU A 23 20.39 -6.66 0.89
N ILE A 24 19.56 -7.26 0.05
CA ILE A 24 19.99 -8.33 -0.85
C ILE A 24 21.03 -7.80 -1.85
N LEU A 25 20.87 -6.59 -2.39
CA LEU A 25 21.78 -6.02 -3.39
C LEU A 25 23.03 -5.34 -2.79
N ASP A 26 23.07 -5.10 -1.49
CA ASP A 26 24.21 -4.46 -0.79
C ASP A 26 25.56 -5.17 -1.02
N ASP A 27 25.57 -6.51 -1.04
CA ASP A 27 26.80 -7.29 -1.30
C ASP A 27 27.32 -7.10 -2.74
N VAL A 28 26.40 -6.87 -3.69
CA VAL A 28 26.72 -6.58 -5.10
C VAL A 28 27.31 -5.19 -5.19
N ASP A 29 26.68 -4.20 -4.54
CA ASP A 29 27.18 -2.83 -4.47
C ASP A 29 28.58 -2.76 -3.86
N GLY A 30 28.78 -3.43 -2.72
CA GLY A 30 30.08 -3.52 -2.07
C GLY A 30 31.16 -4.11 -2.98
N SER A 31 30.81 -5.09 -3.82
CA SER A 31 31.73 -5.70 -4.79
C SER A 31 32.06 -4.76 -5.95
N LEU A 32 31.06 -4.05 -6.49
CA LEU A 32 31.26 -3.05 -7.55
C LEU A 32 32.14 -1.89 -7.07
N LEU A 33 31.92 -1.42 -5.84
CA LEU A 33 32.72 -0.37 -5.21
C LEU A 33 34.17 -0.81 -4.98
N ARG A 34 34.41 -2.03 -4.49
CA ARG A 34 35.77 -2.60 -4.35
C ARG A 34 36.51 -2.67 -5.68
N ASN A 35 35.79 -3.02 -6.76
CA ASN A 35 36.34 -3.08 -8.12
C ASN A 35 36.50 -1.69 -8.77
N ARG A 36 36.17 -0.60 -8.05
CA ARG A 36 36.19 0.79 -8.55
C ARG A 36 35.33 0.97 -9.81
N THR A 37 34.26 0.19 -9.93
CA THR A 37 33.29 0.33 -11.02
C THR A 37 32.52 1.62 -10.80
N LYS A 38 32.44 2.48 -11.83
CA LYS A 38 31.57 3.65 -11.82
C LYS A 38 30.17 3.21 -12.22
N TYR A 39 29.21 3.36 -11.31
CA TYR A 39 27.83 3.02 -11.58
C TYR A 39 26.86 3.86 -10.74
N VAL A 40 25.61 3.86 -11.16
CA VAL A 40 24.46 4.32 -10.38
C VAL A 40 23.48 3.15 -10.33
N ARG A 41 22.82 2.96 -9.19
CA ARG A 41 21.74 1.99 -9.03
C ARG A 41 20.52 2.68 -8.44
N TYR A 42 19.35 2.36 -8.97
CA TYR A 42 18.06 2.72 -8.38
C TYR A 42 17.18 1.48 -8.32
N VAL A 43 16.92 0.96 -7.12
CA VAL A 43 16.27 -0.34 -6.91
C VAL A 43 17.03 -1.45 -7.67
N ASP A 44 16.43 -2.10 -8.65
CA ASP A 44 17.04 -3.17 -9.46
C ASP A 44 17.70 -2.66 -10.75
N ASP A 45 17.56 -1.38 -11.08
CA ASP A 45 18.13 -0.80 -12.29
C ASP A 45 19.58 -0.33 -12.07
N PHE A 46 20.50 -0.93 -12.83
CA PHE A 46 21.91 -0.57 -12.84
C PHE A 46 22.29 0.23 -14.09
N VAL A 47 22.98 1.35 -13.90
CA VAL A 47 23.65 2.11 -14.98
C VAL A 47 25.15 2.08 -14.71
N ILE A 48 25.90 1.29 -15.49
CA ILE A 48 27.35 1.16 -15.36
C ILE A 48 28.05 1.97 -16.45
N PHE A 49 29.03 2.79 -16.06
CA PHE A 49 29.79 3.62 -16.99
C PHE A 49 31.06 2.91 -17.46
N ALA A 50 31.25 2.84 -18.78
CA ALA A 50 32.38 2.20 -19.43
C ALA A 50 33.13 3.18 -20.36
N LYS A 51 34.42 2.92 -20.59
CA LYS A 51 35.27 3.75 -21.46
C LYS A 51 35.21 3.35 -22.94
N SER A 52 34.79 2.12 -23.22
CA SER A 52 34.63 1.55 -24.55
C SER A 52 33.57 0.45 -24.52
N GLU A 53 33.11 0.04 -25.69
CA GLU A 53 32.17 -1.08 -25.82
C GLU A 53 32.73 -2.38 -25.23
N SER A 54 34.02 -2.67 -25.45
CA SER A 54 34.69 -3.84 -24.85
C SER A 54 34.74 -3.77 -23.31
N ASP A 55 35.01 -2.60 -22.74
CA ASP A 55 34.93 -2.38 -21.29
C ASP A 55 33.49 -2.55 -20.77
N ALA A 56 32.48 -2.16 -21.55
CA ALA A 56 31.08 -2.35 -21.21
C ALA A 56 30.69 -3.83 -21.15
N TYR A 57 31.04 -4.63 -22.18
CA TYR A 57 30.80 -6.08 -22.16
C TYR A 57 31.50 -6.77 -21.00
N LYS A 58 32.74 -6.39 -20.70
CA LYS A 58 33.49 -6.93 -19.57
C LYS A 58 32.76 -6.67 -18.24
N LYS A 59 32.38 -5.41 -17.99
CA LYS A 59 31.66 -5.02 -16.78
C LYS A 59 30.27 -5.65 -16.67
N LEU A 60 29.58 -5.81 -17.80
CA LEU A 60 28.30 -6.51 -17.84
C LEU A 60 28.44 -7.97 -17.43
N ALA A 61 29.46 -8.67 -17.94
CA ALA A 61 29.74 -10.04 -17.54
C ALA A 61 30.13 -10.14 -16.05
N GLU A 62 30.93 -9.20 -15.54
CA GLU A 62 31.27 -9.10 -14.12
C GLU A 62 30.01 -8.90 -13.24
N LEU A 63 29.11 -7.98 -13.62
CA LEU A 63 27.85 -7.77 -12.91
C LEU A 63 26.98 -9.03 -12.93
N ALA A 64 26.83 -9.67 -14.08
CA ALA A 64 26.04 -10.89 -14.22
C ALA A 64 26.56 -12.02 -13.32
N GLN A 65 27.87 -12.19 -13.28
CA GLN A 65 28.53 -13.18 -12.42
C GLN A 65 28.32 -12.85 -10.93
N LEU A 66 28.51 -11.59 -10.54
CA LEU A 66 28.28 -11.14 -9.15
C LEU A 66 26.84 -11.39 -8.70
N LEU A 67 25.85 -11.04 -9.52
CA LEU A 67 24.42 -11.25 -9.22
C LEU A 67 24.09 -12.75 -9.06
N TYR A 68 24.67 -13.59 -9.93
CA TYR A 68 24.43 -15.02 -9.90
C TYR A 68 25.09 -15.70 -8.69
N ASP A 69 26.34 -15.35 -8.39
CA ASP A 69 27.14 -15.98 -7.33
C ASP A 69 26.67 -15.56 -5.94
N SER A 70 26.36 -14.27 -5.76
CA SER A 70 25.97 -13.74 -4.45
C SER A 70 24.54 -14.10 -4.07
N ARG A 71 23.60 -14.01 -5.02
CA ARG A 71 22.15 -14.03 -4.74
C ARG A 71 21.32 -14.89 -5.69
N HIS A 72 21.94 -15.61 -6.63
CA HIS A 72 21.25 -16.38 -7.68
C HIS A 72 20.26 -15.53 -8.50
N LEU A 73 20.56 -14.24 -8.65
CA LEU A 73 19.79 -13.32 -9.47
C LEU A 73 20.28 -13.40 -10.93
N LYS A 74 19.39 -13.07 -11.88
CA LYS A 74 19.69 -13.07 -13.31
C LYS A 74 19.31 -11.73 -13.91
N LEU A 75 20.13 -11.24 -14.83
CA LEU A 75 19.78 -10.08 -15.65
C LEU A 75 18.70 -10.45 -16.66
N SER A 76 17.82 -9.50 -16.98
CA SER A 76 16.84 -9.65 -18.05
C SER A 76 17.51 -9.34 -19.39
N GLU A 77 17.64 -10.33 -20.26
CA GLU A 77 18.26 -10.15 -21.59
C GLU A 77 17.54 -9.07 -22.42
N LEU A 78 16.20 -9.01 -22.34
CA LEU A 78 15.40 -8.05 -23.09
C LEU A 78 15.55 -6.60 -22.62
N LYS A 79 15.92 -6.39 -21.35
CA LYS A 79 16.07 -5.05 -20.75
C LYS A 79 17.52 -4.60 -20.63
N THR A 80 18.48 -5.49 -20.88
CA THR A 80 19.90 -5.22 -20.73
C THR A 80 20.48 -4.72 -22.05
N HIS A 81 20.97 -3.48 -22.07
CA HIS A 81 21.51 -2.86 -23.27
C HIS A 81 22.86 -2.19 -23.01
N ILE A 82 23.77 -2.30 -23.97
CA ILE A 82 24.95 -1.44 -24.05
C ILE A 82 24.60 -0.30 -25.00
N LEU A 83 24.71 0.93 -24.52
CA LEU A 83 24.32 2.14 -25.24
C LEU A 83 25.49 3.11 -25.28
N GLU A 84 25.58 3.87 -26.37
CA GLU A 84 26.39 5.09 -26.38
C GLU A 84 25.79 6.11 -25.41
N ALA A 85 26.66 6.94 -24.80
CA ALA A 85 26.24 7.91 -23.79
C ALA A 85 25.18 8.88 -24.31
N GLN A 86 25.31 9.35 -25.55
CA GLN A 86 24.34 10.27 -26.15
C GLN A 86 22.98 9.59 -26.37
N THR A 87 22.97 8.35 -26.87
CA THR A 87 21.75 7.54 -27.00
C THR A 87 21.08 7.26 -25.66
N PHE A 88 21.87 7.01 -24.60
CA PHE A 88 21.33 6.87 -23.25
C PHE A 88 20.66 8.17 -22.79
N VAL A 89 21.33 9.32 -22.97
CA VAL A 89 20.77 10.63 -22.63
C VAL A 89 19.50 10.90 -23.42
N ASP A 90 19.49 10.68 -24.74
CA ASP A 90 18.32 10.96 -25.58
C ASP A 90 17.14 10.05 -25.26
N ARG A 91 17.40 8.79 -24.89
CA ARG A 91 16.37 7.84 -24.45
C ARG A 91 15.73 8.23 -23.11
N HIS A 92 16.50 8.86 -22.21
CA HIS A 92 16.06 9.22 -20.86
C HIS A 92 15.91 10.73 -20.67
N LYS A 93 15.95 11.50 -21.76
CA LYS A 93 15.64 12.93 -21.73
C LYS A 93 14.19 13.07 -21.28
N PRO A 94 13.89 13.99 -20.36
CA PRO A 94 12.51 14.37 -20.10
C PRO A 94 11.86 14.73 -21.45
N PRO A 95 10.67 14.21 -21.77
CA PRO A 95 9.94 14.63 -22.95
C PRO A 95 9.77 16.17 -22.93
N ALA A 96 9.54 16.76 -24.10
CA ALA A 96 9.17 18.17 -24.18
C ALA A 96 7.97 18.42 -23.25
N ALA A 97 7.95 19.59 -22.59
CA ALA A 97 6.92 19.93 -21.60
C ALA A 97 5.53 19.66 -22.18
N THR A 98 4.84 18.68 -21.59
CA THR A 98 3.44 18.39 -21.89
C THR A 98 2.57 19.31 -21.04
N GLU A 99 1.28 19.38 -21.34
CA GLU A 99 0.34 20.09 -20.46
C GLU A 99 0.38 19.47 -19.04
N GLU A 100 0.39 18.14 -18.95
CA GLU A 100 0.54 17.38 -17.70
C GLU A 100 1.80 17.80 -16.91
N SER A 101 2.97 17.83 -17.56
CA SER A 101 4.22 18.21 -16.89
C SER A 101 4.21 19.68 -16.45
N SER A 102 3.60 20.56 -17.24
CA SER A 102 3.49 21.98 -16.92
C SER A 102 2.60 22.22 -15.69
N ILE A 103 1.53 21.44 -15.52
CA ILE A 103 0.68 21.50 -14.31
C ILE A 103 1.47 21.04 -13.07
N ILE A 104 2.26 19.97 -13.19
CA ILE A 104 3.09 19.45 -12.09
C ILE A 104 4.19 20.45 -11.73
N ASP A 105 4.84 21.05 -12.72
CA ASP A 105 5.88 22.06 -12.51
C ASP A 105 5.31 23.30 -11.81
N ASN A 106 4.17 23.81 -12.29
CA ASN A 106 3.44 24.90 -11.65
C ASN A 106 3.04 24.57 -10.20
N PHE A 107 2.60 23.34 -9.93
CA PHE A 107 2.30 22.90 -8.56
C PHE A 107 3.55 22.94 -7.68
N ASN A 108 4.68 22.39 -8.16
CA ASN A 108 5.92 22.36 -7.39
C ASN A 108 6.52 23.75 -7.16
N GLU A 109 6.41 24.65 -8.14
CA GLU A 109 6.79 26.06 -8.00
C GLU A 109 5.93 26.75 -6.94
N LEU A 110 4.62 26.53 -6.95
CA LEU A 110 3.69 27.08 -5.96
C LEU A 110 4.00 26.58 -4.54
N LEU A 111 4.33 25.29 -4.37
CA LEU A 111 4.79 24.77 -3.08
C LEU A 111 6.04 25.49 -2.60
N SER A 112 7.02 25.66 -3.48
CA SER A 112 8.26 26.37 -3.16
C SER A 112 8.00 27.83 -2.79
N GLU A 113 7.05 28.50 -3.45
CA GLU A 113 6.67 29.89 -3.15
C GLU A 113 6.05 30.02 -1.74
N ILE A 114 5.16 29.08 -1.38
CA ILE A 114 4.49 29.04 -0.08
C ILE A 114 5.46 28.56 1.03
N GLY A 115 6.62 28.00 0.66
CA GLY A 115 7.62 27.47 1.60
C GLY A 115 7.34 26.02 2.04
N LEU A 116 6.56 25.29 1.26
CA LEU A 116 6.24 23.89 1.48
C LEU A 116 7.22 22.96 0.75
N SER A 117 7.43 21.80 1.34
CA SER A 117 8.19 20.72 0.71
C SER A 117 7.47 20.16 -0.52
N THR A 118 8.26 19.76 -1.52
CA THR A 118 7.77 18.96 -2.65
C THR A 118 7.57 17.49 -2.29
N ASN A 119 7.90 17.09 -1.06
CA ASN A 119 7.63 15.75 -0.55
C ASN A 119 6.11 15.52 -0.40
N PRO A 120 5.50 14.61 -1.20
CA PRO A 120 4.06 14.43 -1.20
C PRO A 120 3.54 13.64 0.02
N TYR A 121 4.45 13.08 0.83
CA TYR A 121 4.11 12.37 2.06
C TYR A 121 4.01 13.29 3.28
N GLU A 122 4.38 14.56 3.13
CA GLU A 122 4.21 15.55 4.19
C GLU A 122 2.71 15.81 4.43
N GLN A 123 2.32 15.87 5.70
CA GLN A 123 0.94 16.18 6.10
C GLN A 123 0.85 17.68 6.33
N LEU A 124 -0.25 18.28 5.86
CA LEU A 124 -0.59 19.67 6.14
C LEU A 124 -1.78 19.68 7.09
N GLU A 125 -1.66 20.40 8.19
CA GLU A 125 -2.76 20.73 9.06
C GLU A 125 -3.53 21.95 8.51
N PRO A 126 -4.84 22.09 8.80
CA PRO A 126 -5.64 23.19 8.27
C PRO A 126 -5.06 24.57 8.62
N ASP A 127 -4.43 24.67 9.79
CA ASP A 127 -3.84 25.90 10.33
C ASP A 127 -2.43 26.19 9.78
N ASP A 128 -1.84 25.30 8.97
CA ASP A 128 -0.50 25.50 8.40
C ASP A 128 -0.47 26.61 7.34
N LEU A 129 -1.61 26.88 6.70
CA LEU A 129 -1.76 27.83 5.59
C LEU A 129 -2.97 28.73 5.80
N ASN A 130 -2.92 29.93 5.21
CA ASN A 130 -4.11 30.78 5.08
C ASN A 130 -5.05 30.25 3.98
N GLU A 131 -6.30 30.73 3.96
CA GLU A 131 -7.33 30.26 3.03
C GLU A 131 -6.98 30.60 1.56
N ASP A 132 -6.34 31.74 1.29
CA ASP A 132 -5.87 32.11 -0.05
C ASP A 132 -4.83 31.10 -0.60
N ASP A 133 -3.86 30.68 0.20
CA ASP A 133 -2.84 29.69 -0.21
C ASP A 133 -3.47 28.30 -0.41
N TRP A 134 -4.46 27.94 0.41
CA TRP A 134 -5.27 26.72 0.18
C TRP A 134 -5.99 26.78 -1.17
N ASP A 135 -6.64 27.89 -1.49
CA ASP A 135 -7.37 28.07 -2.73
C ASP A 135 -6.42 28.05 -3.94
N ARG A 136 -5.25 28.67 -3.83
CA ARG A 136 -4.20 28.60 -4.87
C ARG A 136 -3.75 27.16 -5.13
N LEU A 137 -3.50 26.37 -4.08
CA LEU A 137 -3.09 24.97 -4.20
C LEU A 137 -4.18 24.10 -4.84
N ARG A 138 -5.45 24.29 -4.42
CA ARG A 138 -6.61 23.56 -4.95
C ARG A 138 -6.99 23.98 -6.37
N ALA A 139 -6.67 25.22 -6.77
CA ALA A 139 -6.87 25.69 -8.14
C ALA A 139 -5.93 25.00 -9.15
N VAL A 140 -4.83 24.40 -8.69
CA VAL A 140 -3.99 23.58 -9.55
C VAL A 140 -4.71 22.26 -9.85
N ASN A 141 -5.02 22.05 -11.13
CA ASN A 141 -5.88 20.96 -11.57
C ASN A 141 -5.14 19.61 -11.66
N LEU A 142 -4.63 19.13 -10.53
CA LEU A 142 -4.00 17.80 -10.41
C LEU A 142 -4.99 16.66 -10.70
N GLU A 143 -6.29 16.90 -10.46
CA GLU A 143 -7.35 15.96 -10.78
C GLU A 143 -7.45 15.70 -12.29
N LYS A 144 -7.34 16.75 -13.12
CA LYS A 144 -7.27 16.61 -14.58
C LYS A 144 -6.10 15.71 -14.99
N VAL A 145 -4.90 15.96 -14.44
CA VAL A 145 -3.72 15.12 -14.72
C VAL A 145 -3.95 13.68 -14.31
N LEU A 146 -4.59 13.45 -13.15
CA LEU A 146 -4.95 12.10 -12.72
C LEU A 146 -5.95 11.46 -13.71
N SER A 147 -6.97 12.19 -14.15
CA SER A 147 -7.96 11.66 -15.09
C SER A 147 -7.33 11.24 -16.42
N GLU A 148 -6.49 12.09 -17.01
CA GLU A 148 -5.76 11.82 -18.26
C GLU A 148 -4.80 10.63 -18.10
N GLU A 149 -4.12 10.52 -16.96
CA GLU A 149 -3.24 9.39 -16.66
C GLU A 149 -4.03 8.07 -16.54
N LEU A 150 -5.24 8.10 -15.98
CA LEU A 150 -6.09 6.92 -15.84
C LEU A 150 -6.73 6.47 -17.16
N GLU A 151 -6.80 7.32 -18.18
CA GLU A 151 -7.24 6.93 -19.53
C GLU A 151 -6.21 6.03 -20.23
N LYS A 152 -4.92 6.19 -19.91
CA LYS A 152 -3.82 5.39 -20.49
C LYS A 152 -4.01 3.90 -20.18
N THR A 153 -3.63 3.03 -21.12
CA THR A 153 -3.72 1.57 -20.93
C THR A 153 -2.83 1.10 -19.78
N GLU A 154 -1.64 1.68 -19.68
CA GLU A 154 -0.67 1.44 -18.62
C GLU A 154 -0.31 2.78 -17.96
N PRO A 155 -1.03 3.17 -16.90
CA PRO A 155 -0.72 4.40 -16.16
C PRO A 155 0.67 4.33 -15.50
N ASP A 156 1.38 5.46 -15.51
CA ASP A 156 2.63 5.63 -14.81
C ASP A 156 2.41 5.52 -13.30
N SER A 157 2.97 4.45 -12.74
CA SER A 157 2.76 4.08 -11.34
C SER A 157 3.38 5.09 -10.37
N PHE A 158 4.43 5.81 -10.76
CA PHE A 158 5.06 6.84 -9.95
C PHE A 158 4.21 8.11 -9.96
N LEU A 159 3.78 8.55 -11.14
CA LEU A 159 2.94 9.73 -11.32
C LEU A 159 1.61 9.58 -10.58
N VAL A 160 0.92 8.45 -10.73
CA VAL A 160 -0.32 8.19 -9.97
C VAL A 160 -0.04 8.26 -8.46
N SER A 161 1.08 7.71 -7.99
CA SER A 161 1.42 7.77 -6.56
C SER A 161 1.67 9.19 -6.07
N PHE A 162 2.34 10.00 -6.90
CA PHE A 162 2.58 11.43 -6.63
C PHE A 162 1.27 12.22 -6.59
N LEU A 163 0.39 12.02 -7.57
CA LEU A 163 -0.90 12.71 -7.67
C LEU A 163 -1.78 12.37 -6.47
N LEU A 164 -1.98 11.09 -6.14
CA LEU A 164 -2.81 10.69 -5.00
C LEU A 164 -2.29 11.21 -3.66
N ALA A 165 -0.97 11.22 -3.47
CA ALA A 165 -0.39 11.73 -2.24
C ALA A 165 -0.57 13.25 -2.10
N ASN A 166 -0.46 14.02 -3.19
CA ASN A 166 -0.71 15.46 -3.18
C ASN A 166 -2.20 15.82 -3.12
N LEU A 167 -3.07 15.09 -3.80
CA LEU A 167 -4.52 15.25 -3.72
C LEU A 167 -5.01 15.01 -2.29
N ALA A 168 -4.47 13.98 -1.61
CA ALA A 168 -4.71 13.78 -0.18
C ALA A 168 -4.19 14.95 0.67
N ARG A 169 -3.02 15.49 0.33
CA ARG A 169 -2.39 16.59 1.06
C ARG A 169 -3.19 17.89 0.96
N ILE A 170 -3.83 18.15 -0.18
CA ILE A 170 -4.71 19.32 -0.39
C ILE A 170 -6.17 19.07 -0.03
N ASP A 171 -6.46 17.90 0.56
CA ASP A 171 -7.78 17.49 1.03
C ASP A 171 -8.84 17.43 -0.09
N ASN A 172 -8.44 17.06 -1.30
CA ASN A 172 -9.35 16.85 -2.42
C ASN A 172 -10.17 15.57 -2.20
N THR A 173 -11.49 15.66 -2.33
CA THR A 173 -12.40 14.51 -2.18
C THR A 173 -12.70 13.79 -3.49
N ASP A 174 -12.60 14.51 -4.62
CA ASP A 174 -13.20 14.10 -5.89
C ASP A 174 -12.43 12.97 -6.57
N ALA A 175 -11.11 12.88 -6.31
CA ALA A 175 -10.29 11.80 -6.84
C ALA A 175 -10.76 10.40 -6.37
N ALA A 176 -11.51 10.28 -5.27
CA ALA A 176 -12.07 9.00 -4.83
C ALA A 176 -13.01 8.39 -5.90
N ASP A 177 -13.80 9.22 -6.57
CA ASP A 177 -14.75 8.77 -7.59
C ASP A 177 -14.05 8.37 -8.89
N LEU A 178 -12.96 9.04 -9.23
CA LEU A 178 -12.11 8.66 -10.35
C LEU A 178 -11.44 7.30 -10.13
N ILE A 179 -10.91 7.06 -8.92
CA ILE A 179 -10.10 5.88 -8.64
C ILE A 179 -10.94 4.63 -8.44
N LEU A 180 -12.04 4.71 -7.67
CA LEU A 180 -12.78 3.54 -7.17
C LEU A 180 -13.73 2.89 -8.20
N THR A 181 -13.54 3.18 -9.49
CA THR A 181 -14.23 2.48 -10.57
C THR A 181 -13.59 1.11 -10.82
N GLU A 182 -14.38 0.15 -11.31
CA GLU A 182 -13.87 -1.20 -11.61
C GLU A 182 -12.73 -1.16 -12.64
N THR A 183 -12.89 -0.32 -13.67
CA THR A 183 -11.90 -0.14 -14.75
C THR A 183 -10.58 0.42 -14.23
N ASN A 184 -10.62 1.48 -13.42
CA ASN A 184 -9.39 2.10 -12.92
C ASN A 184 -8.73 1.26 -11.85
N MET A 185 -9.51 0.62 -10.96
CA MET A 185 -8.96 -0.31 -9.97
C MET A 185 -8.27 -1.53 -10.61
N ALA A 186 -8.74 -2.00 -11.77
CA ALA A 186 -8.06 -3.08 -12.50
C ALA A 186 -6.66 -2.68 -13.00
N LYS A 187 -6.43 -1.39 -13.29
CA LYS A 187 -5.10 -0.85 -13.65
C LYS A 187 -4.27 -0.56 -12.39
N LEU A 188 -4.92 -0.08 -11.33
CA LEU A 188 -4.25 0.46 -10.15
C LEU A 188 -4.08 -0.52 -8.98
N PHE A 189 -4.57 -1.76 -9.05
CA PHE A 189 -4.48 -2.68 -7.91
C PHE A 189 -3.06 -2.92 -7.35
N PRO A 190 -1.94 -2.81 -8.10
CA PRO A 190 -0.61 -2.87 -7.51
C PRO A 190 -0.32 -1.72 -6.54
N LYS A 191 -1.14 -0.67 -6.55
CA LYS A 191 -1.07 0.55 -5.73
C LYS A 191 -2.19 0.65 -4.70
N LEU A 192 -2.83 -0.46 -4.34
CA LEU A 192 -3.89 -0.47 -3.31
C LEU A 192 -3.50 0.27 -2.03
N HIS A 193 -2.26 0.09 -1.55
CA HIS A 193 -1.78 0.82 -0.37
C HIS A 193 -1.83 2.35 -0.55
N THR A 194 -1.41 2.86 -1.71
CA THR A 194 -1.45 4.30 -2.01
C THR A 194 -2.89 4.81 -2.04
N ILE A 195 -3.80 4.04 -2.63
CA ILE A 195 -5.23 4.39 -2.70
C ILE A 195 -5.84 4.41 -1.30
N MET A 196 -5.58 3.38 -0.48
CA MET A 196 -6.09 3.34 0.89
C MET A 196 -5.52 4.49 1.73
N ASN A 197 -4.22 4.81 1.59
CA ASN A 197 -3.63 5.97 2.26
C ASN A 197 -4.26 7.29 1.83
N TYR A 198 -4.62 7.45 0.54
CA TYR A 198 -5.35 8.63 0.08
C TYR A 198 -6.71 8.74 0.79
N LEU A 199 -7.50 7.66 0.79
CA LEU A 199 -8.81 7.63 1.44
C LEU A 199 -8.73 7.89 2.96
N GLU A 200 -7.69 7.42 3.62
CA GLU A 200 -7.48 7.63 5.06
C GLU A 200 -6.99 9.05 5.40
N ARG A 201 -6.26 9.71 4.49
CA ARG A 201 -5.68 11.04 4.74
C ARG A 201 -6.62 12.19 4.43
N VAL A 202 -7.53 12.04 3.47
CA VAL A 202 -8.53 13.06 3.14
C VAL A 202 -9.55 13.15 4.28
N ARG A 203 -9.65 14.34 4.88
CA ARG A 203 -10.46 14.63 6.06
C ARG A 203 -11.84 15.15 5.69
N SER A 204 -11.92 15.91 4.59
CA SER A 204 -13.13 16.64 4.18
C SER A 204 -14.21 15.79 3.51
N PHE A 205 -14.09 14.46 3.49
CA PHE A 205 -15.19 13.60 3.03
C PHE A 205 -16.44 13.82 3.89
N SER A 206 -17.55 14.16 3.24
CA SER A 206 -18.88 14.19 3.86
C SER A 206 -19.33 12.79 4.29
N GLU A 207 -20.27 12.71 5.24
CA GLU A 207 -20.84 11.43 5.68
C GLU A 207 -21.42 10.62 4.51
N SER A 208 -22.13 11.30 3.59
CA SER A 208 -22.67 10.67 2.37
C SER A 208 -21.57 10.08 1.48
N GLN A 209 -20.47 10.82 1.26
CA GLN A 209 -19.33 10.33 0.48
C GLN A 209 -18.66 9.13 1.17
N ARG A 210 -18.50 9.16 2.50
CA ARG A 210 -17.90 8.03 3.24
C ARG A 210 -18.72 6.76 3.10
N THR A 211 -20.05 6.86 3.23
CA THR A 211 -20.96 5.73 3.02
C THR A 211 -20.88 5.19 1.59
N GLU A 212 -20.86 6.08 0.58
CA GLU A 212 -20.75 5.69 -0.83
C GLU A 212 -19.40 5.03 -1.15
N ILE A 213 -18.30 5.62 -0.69
CA ILE A 213 -16.94 5.07 -0.82
C ILE A 213 -16.86 3.70 -0.18
N GLY A 214 -17.37 3.56 1.05
CA GLY A 214 -17.43 2.28 1.74
C GLY A 214 -18.20 1.22 0.92
N ALA A 215 -19.33 1.60 0.33
CA ALA A 215 -20.11 0.70 -0.52
C ALA A 215 -19.35 0.32 -1.81
N LYS A 216 -18.66 1.27 -2.45
CA LYS A 216 -17.78 1.01 -3.62
C LYS A 216 -16.66 0.04 -3.25
N VAL A 217 -15.99 0.23 -2.11
CA VAL A 217 -14.92 -0.67 -1.63
C VAL A 217 -15.45 -2.07 -1.36
N ILE A 218 -16.62 -2.21 -0.71
CA ILE A 218 -17.23 -3.53 -0.50
C ILE A 218 -17.57 -4.19 -1.83
N LYS A 219 -18.12 -3.45 -2.80
CA LYS A 219 -18.40 -3.95 -4.15
C LYS A 219 -17.12 -4.41 -4.86
N LEU A 220 -16.01 -3.70 -4.70
CA LEU A 220 -14.71 -4.13 -5.24
C LEU A 220 -14.25 -5.43 -4.59
N VAL A 221 -14.40 -5.57 -3.28
CA VAL A 221 -14.06 -6.81 -2.54
C VAL A 221 -14.90 -7.99 -3.04
N THR A 222 -16.20 -7.77 -3.29
CA THR A 222 -17.11 -8.85 -3.65
C THR A 222 -17.07 -9.19 -5.13
N ASP A 223 -17.21 -8.20 -6.00
CA ASP A 223 -17.69 -8.40 -7.36
C ASP A 223 -16.71 -7.92 -8.44
N SER A 224 -15.48 -7.55 -8.07
CA SER A 224 -14.44 -7.16 -9.03
C SER A 224 -13.35 -8.23 -9.21
N PHE A 225 -12.59 -8.10 -10.31
CA PHE A 225 -11.35 -8.86 -10.51
C PHE A 225 -10.34 -8.64 -9.37
N VAL A 226 -10.20 -7.39 -8.90
CA VAL A 226 -9.27 -7.04 -7.81
C VAL A 226 -9.60 -7.82 -6.54
N GLY A 227 -10.89 -8.02 -6.27
CA GLY A 227 -11.41 -8.78 -5.14
C GLY A 227 -11.20 -10.29 -5.22
N GLN A 228 -10.78 -10.86 -6.36
CA GLN A 228 -10.50 -12.30 -6.46
C GLN A 228 -9.24 -12.73 -5.69
N ILE A 229 -8.31 -11.79 -5.45
CA ILE A 229 -7.05 -12.05 -4.77
C ILE A 229 -7.18 -11.72 -3.28
N ASP A 230 -6.87 -12.70 -2.43
CA ASP A 230 -6.96 -12.59 -0.96
C ASP A 230 -6.20 -11.37 -0.41
N PHE A 231 -4.97 -11.17 -0.90
CA PHE A 231 -4.12 -10.05 -0.48
C PHE A 231 -4.71 -8.68 -0.85
N ASN A 232 -5.41 -8.58 -1.99
CA ASN A 232 -6.06 -7.34 -2.39
C ASN A 232 -7.29 -7.06 -1.51
N ARG A 233 -8.08 -8.10 -1.19
CA ARG A 233 -9.19 -7.98 -0.24
C ARG A 233 -8.70 -7.51 1.12
N MET A 234 -7.53 -7.97 1.58
CA MET A 234 -6.96 -7.50 2.84
C MET A 234 -6.70 -5.99 2.82
N TRP A 235 -6.10 -5.45 1.76
CA TRP A 235 -5.86 -4.02 1.65
C TRP A 235 -7.17 -3.22 1.62
N LEU A 236 -8.12 -3.63 0.78
CA LEU A 236 -9.41 -2.96 0.66
C LEU A 236 -10.19 -2.96 1.99
N LEU A 237 -10.19 -4.09 2.69
CA LEU A 237 -10.88 -4.21 3.97
C LEU A 237 -10.14 -3.53 5.13
N ASN A 238 -8.84 -3.25 4.97
CA ASN A 238 -8.07 -2.57 6.01
C ASN A 238 -8.67 -1.20 6.34
N LEU A 239 -9.24 -0.52 5.35
CA LEU A 239 -9.98 0.75 5.48
C LEU A 239 -10.98 0.72 6.65
N PHE A 240 -11.77 -0.36 6.76
CA PHE A 240 -12.80 -0.53 7.79
C PHE A 240 -12.23 -0.94 9.16
N THR A 241 -10.97 -1.39 9.21
CA THR A 241 -10.31 -1.71 10.49
C THR A 241 -9.75 -0.47 11.17
N ARG A 242 -9.52 0.60 10.40
CA ARG A 242 -8.94 1.87 10.86
C ARG A 242 -9.99 2.87 11.32
N SER A 243 -11.13 2.95 10.65
CA SER A 243 -12.22 3.87 10.99
C SER A 243 -13.59 3.19 10.90
N SER A 244 -14.54 3.62 11.74
CA SER A 244 -15.95 3.23 11.69
C SER A 244 -16.79 4.14 10.80
N GLU A 245 -16.22 5.20 10.23
CA GLU A 245 -16.96 6.25 9.53
C GLU A 245 -17.42 5.86 8.12
N TRP A 246 -16.91 4.74 7.59
CA TRP A 246 -17.27 4.24 6.27
C TRP A 246 -18.62 3.49 6.23
N ASP A 247 -19.39 3.47 7.33
CA ASP A 247 -20.77 2.98 7.49
C ASP A 247 -21.22 1.78 6.63
N ASN A 248 -20.53 0.65 6.74
CA ASN A 248 -20.84 -0.57 5.96
C ASN A 248 -20.86 -1.87 6.79
N VAL A 249 -21.12 -1.74 8.09
CA VAL A 249 -21.05 -2.83 9.07
C VAL A 249 -21.99 -4.00 8.72
N SER A 250 -23.16 -3.69 8.17
CA SER A 250 -24.18 -4.68 7.79
C SER A 250 -23.70 -5.65 6.69
N GLY A 251 -22.71 -5.25 5.89
CA GLY A 251 -22.07 -6.08 4.87
C GLY A 251 -21.06 -7.07 5.42
N PHE A 252 -20.43 -6.78 6.56
CA PHE A 252 -19.29 -7.54 7.09
C PHE A 252 -19.65 -8.99 7.44
N GLU A 253 -20.80 -9.23 8.09
CA GLU A 253 -21.24 -10.59 8.40
C GLU A 253 -21.53 -11.43 7.14
N LYS A 254 -21.88 -10.80 6.01
CA LYS A 254 -22.03 -11.51 4.73
C LYS A 254 -20.65 -11.90 4.17
N LEU A 255 -19.66 -11.03 4.34
CA LEU A 255 -18.28 -11.30 3.91
C LEU A 255 -17.66 -12.49 4.65
N THR A 256 -17.91 -12.65 5.95
CA THR A 256 -17.40 -13.83 6.71
C THR A 256 -17.98 -15.16 6.23
N ARG A 257 -19.15 -15.15 5.60
CA ARG A 257 -19.77 -16.35 5.00
C ARG A 257 -19.32 -16.59 3.56
N ARG A 258 -19.05 -15.52 2.82
CA ARG A 258 -18.62 -15.57 1.42
C ARG A 258 -17.16 -15.99 1.28
N PHE A 259 -16.30 -15.47 2.15
CA PHE A 259 -14.85 -15.69 2.09
C PHE A 259 -14.39 -16.45 3.33
N THR A 260 -13.63 -17.52 3.12
CA THR A 260 -13.10 -18.37 4.20
C THR A 260 -11.58 -18.30 4.31
N ASP A 261 -10.92 -17.49 3.48
CA ASP A 261 -9.47 -17.32 3.56
C ASP A 261 -9.07 -16.53 4.82
N PRO A 262 -7.90 -16.84 5.41
CA PRO A 262 -7.47 -16.20 6.64
C PRO A 262 -7.32 -14.68 6.54
N GLY A 263 -6.83 -14.16 5.40
CA GLY A 263 -6.56 -12.74 5.21
C GLY A 263 -7.84 -11.91 5.30
N THR A 264 -8.83 -12.28 4.49
CA THR A 264 -10.14 -11.61 4.45
C THR A 264 -10.85 -11.76 5.80
N THR A 265 -10.91 -12.97 6.36
CA THR A 265 -11.60 -13.22 7.63
C THR A 265 -11.00 -12.40 8.77
N ARG A 266 -9.66 -12.26 8.80
CA ARG A 266 -8.95 -11.42 9.77
C ARG A 266 -9.40 -9.96 9.69
N GLU A 267 -9.35 -9.34 8.50
CA GLU A 267 -9.74 -7.93 8.36
C GLU A 267 -11.22 -7.73 8.73
N VAL A 268 -12.10 -8.65 8.33
CA VAL A 268 -13.54 -8.54 8.66
C VAL A 268 -13.78 -8.61 10.17
N TYR A 269 -13.05 -9.47 10.91
CA TYR A 269 -13.16 -9.50 12.37
C TYR A 269 -12.67 -8.22 13.03
N LEU A 270 -11.58 -7.63 12.53
CA LEU A 270 -11.11 -6.34 13.03
C LEU A 270 -12.09 -5.21 12.70
N ALA A 271 -12.67 -5.20 11.50
CA ALA A 271 -13.67 -4.23 11.08
C ALA A 271 -14.96 -4.33 11.92
N LEU A 272 -15.45 -5.55 12.18
CA LEU A 272 -16.58 -5.79 13.08
C LEU A 272 -16.30 -5.29 14.51
N ALA A 273 -15.06 -5.44 14.98
CA ALA A 273 -14.65 -4.95 16.29
C ALA A 273 -14.57 -3.42 16.34
N ARG A 274 -13.98 -2.78 15.32
CA ARG A 274 -13.97 -1.30 15.14
C ARG A 274 -15.38 -0.74 15.15
N ALA A 275 -16.29 -1.41 14.45
CA ALA A 275 -17.70 -1.07 14.37
C ALA A 275 -18.52 -1.40 15.64
N ASN A 276 -17.87 -1.86 16.71
CA ASN A 276 -18.52 -2.25 17.96
C ASN A 276 -19.67 -3.26 17.79
N ALA A 277 -19.47 -4.27 16.92
CA ALA A 277 -20.45 -5.32 16.62
C ALA A 277 -20.57 -6.35 17.78
N ILE A 278 -20.98 -5.89 18.97
CA ILE A 278 -21.07 -6.67 20.20
C ILE A 278 -21.89 -7.95 20.01
N LYS A 279 -23.00 -7.89 19.25
CA LYS A 279 -23.87 -9.04 18.97
C LYS A 279 -23.13 -10.16 18.24
N PHE A 280 -22.26 -9.81 17.29
CA PHE A 280 -21.45 -10.77 16.55
C PHE A 280 -20.49 -11.51 17.50
N PHE A 281 -19.71 -10.79 18.29
CA PHE A 281 -18.73 -11.40 19.20
C PHE A 281 -19.39 -12.21 20.32
N ARG A 282 -20.53 -11.76 20.85
CA ARG A 282 -21.31 -12.53 21.84
C ARG A 282 -21.81 -13.85 21.29
N SER A 283 -22.34 -13.87 20.07
CA SER A 283 -22.84 -15.09 19.43
C SER A 283 -21.71 -16.06 19.08
N ASN A 284 -20.52 -15.55 18.76
CA ASN A 284 -19.37 -16.36 18.34
C ASN A 284 -18.38 -16.69 19.47
N LYS A 285 -18.60 -16.24 20.72
CA LYS A 285 -17.66 -16.48 21.83
C LYS A 285 -17.42 -17.95 22.16
N SER A 286 -18.39 -18.81 21.85
CA SER A 286 -18.31 -20.27 22.05
C SER A 286 -17.49 -20.98 20.97
N GLN A 287 -17.23 -20.33 19.83
CA GLN A 287 -16.55 -20.95 18.69
C GLN A 287 -15.18 -21.50 19.06
N SER A 288 -14.75 -22.54 18.34
CA SER A 288 -13.40 -23.09 18.52
C SER A 288 -12.36 -22.06 18.08
N LEU A 289 -11.26 -21.96 18.84
CA LEU A 289 -10.08 -21.16 18.44
C LEU A 289 -9.11 -21.99 17.60
N ASN A 290 -9.52 -23.18 17.15
CA ASN A 290 -8.77 -23.99 16.19
C ASN A 290 -8.95 -23.42 14.77
N MET A 291 -8.48 -22.20 14.58
CA MET A 291 -8.46 -21.48 13.31
C MET A 291 -7.04 -21.01 13.02
N ASP A 292 -6.81 -20.48 11.82
CA ASP A 292 -5.55 -19.87 11.45
C ASP A 292 -5.09 -18.83 12.51
N SER A 293 -3.78 -18.75 12.71
CA SER A 293 -3.20 -17.90 13.77
C SER A 293 -3.54 -16.41 13.61
N TRP A 294 -3.67 -15.90 12.39
CA TRP A 294 -4.01 -14.50 12.13
C TRP A 294 -5.49 -14.24 12.45
N VAL A 295 -6.37 -15.13 12.01
CA VAL A 295 -7.82 -15.05 12.28
C VAL A 295 -8.09 -15.18 13.78
N ARG A 296 -7.41 -16.12 14.44
CA ARG A 296 -7.50 -16.33 15.89
C ARG A 296 -7.15 -15.05 16.64
N ARG A 297 -6.03 -14.41 16.30
CA ARG A 297 -5.58 -13.18 16.94
C ARG A 297 -6.50 -11.99 16.65
N ALA A 298 -7.01 -11.87 15.44
CA ALA A 298 -8.02 -10.85 15.12
C ALA A 298 -9.31 -11.06 15.93
N PHE A 299 -9.75 -12.31 16.11
CA PHE A 299 -10.92 -12.59 16.96
C PHE A 299 -10.66 -12.25 18.43
N ILE A 300 -9.49 -12.62 18.98
CA ILE A 300 -9.06 -12.23 20.35
C ILE A 300 -9.05 -10.71 20.48
N ALA A 301 -8.40 -10.00 19.55
CA ALA A 301 -8.36 -8.55 19.51
C ALA A 301 -9.77 -7.96 19.46
N GLY A 302 -10.67 -8.54 18.68
CA GLY A 302 -12.04 -8.08 18.51
C GLY A 302 -12.91 -8.22 19.76
N MET A 303 -12.59 -9.15 20.67
CA MET A 303 -13.27 -9.25 21.98
C MET A 303 -13.11 -7.99 22.85
N SER A 304 -12.23 -7.06 22.48
CA SER A 304 -12.10 -5.75 23.12
C SER A 304 -13.37 -4.89 23.04
N CYS A 305 -14.25 -5.11 22.05
CA CYS A 305 -15.54 -4.42 21.98
C CYS A 305 -16.52 -4.87 23.08
N LEU A 306 -16.30 -6.04 23.69
CA LEU A 306 -17.14 -6.50 24.80
C LEU A 306 -16.75 -5.79 26.12
N PRO A 307 -17.73 -5.54 27.02
CA PRO A 307 -17.45 -4.97 28.32
C PRO A 307 -16.43 -5.79 29.13
N PRO A 308 -15.55 -5.16 29.94
CA PRO A 308 -14.58 -5.85 30.78
C PRO A 308 -15.15 -7.01 31.64
N PRO A 309 -16.34 -6.88 32.25
CA PRO A 309 -16.95 -7.97 33.03
C PRO A 309 -17.30 -9.22 32.19
N GLU A 310 -17.49 -9.08 30.88
CA GLU A 310 -17.80 -10.19 29.98
C GLU A 310 -16.53 -10.80 29.36
N ARG A 311 -15.58 -9.96 28.88
CA ARG A 311 -14.37 -10.45 28.20
C ARG A 311 -13.34 -11.05 29.16
N ASN A 312 -13.16 -10.49 30.37
CA ASN A 312 -12.12 -10.95 31.29
C ASN A 312 -12.35 -12.40 31.77
N PRO A 313 -13.57 -12.82 32.13
CA PRO A 313 -13.85 -14.23 32.42
C PRO A 313 -13.63 -15.14 31.20
N TRP A 314 -13.94 -14.68 29.98
CA TRP A 314 -13.72 -15.46 28.77
C TRP A 314 -12.23 -15.76 28.53
N PHE A 315 -11.36 -14.76 28.72
CA PHE A 315 -9.91 -14.96 28.65
C PHE A 315 -9.41 -15.94 29.71
N LYS A 316 -9.83 -15.78 30.98
CA LYS A 316 -9.47 -16.71 32.08
C LYS A 316 -9.94 -18.14 31.83
N ALA A 317 -11.15 -18.33 31.30
CA ALA A 317 -11.68 -19.67 31.02
C ALA A 317 -10.96 -20.35 29.84
N ARG A 318 -10.43 -19.57 28.89
CA ARG A 318 -9.78 -20.07 27.67
C ARG A 318 -8.26 -20.06 27.70
N SER A 319 -7.63 -19.43 28.69
CA SER A 319 -6.18 -19.48 28.90
C SER A 319 -5.65 -20.91 29.16
N LEU A 320 -6.55 -21.86 29.46
CA LEU A 320 -6.28 -23.29 29.62
C LEU A 320 -6.18 -24.06 28.29
N ARG A 321 -6.53 -23.43 27.15
CA ARG A 321 -6.29 -23.97 25.80
C ARG A 321 -4.94 -23.49 25.30
N SER A 322 -4.25 -24.25 24.46
CA SER A 322 -2.89 -23.92 23.98
C SER A 322 -2.86 -22.58 23.24
N ARG A 323 -2.56 -21.49 23.95
CA ARG A 323 -2.25 -20.17 23.39
C ARG A 323 -0.77 -20.12 23.02
N ASP A 324 -0.47 -19.72 21.80
CA ASP A 324 0.90 -19.38 21.44
C ASP A 324 1.33 -18.07 22.13
N PHE A 325 2.62 -17.74 22.06
CA PHE A 325 3.18 -16.55 22.70
C PHE A 325 2.50 -15.25 22.23
N LEU A 326 2.24 -15.13 20.92
CA LEU A 326 1.63 -13.93 20.34
C LEU A 326 0.15 -13.80 20.74
N ASP A 327 -0.57 -14.91 20.84
CA ASP A 327 -1.95 -14.90 21.33
C ASP A 327 -2.04 -14.32 22.75
N ARG A 328 -1.08 -14.65 23.62
CA ARG A 328 -1.02 -14.13 25.00
C ARG A 328 -0.73 -12.64 25.03
N ILE A 329 0.10 -12.13 24.11
CA ILE A 329 0.37 -10.70 23.98
C ILE A 329 -0.91 -9.96 23.59
N VAL A 330 -1.61 -10.43 22.54
CA VAL A 330 -2.86 -9.81 22.11
C VAL A 330 -3.91 -9.87 23.22
N GLU A 331 -4.00 -10.99 23.94
CA GLU A 331 -4.91 -11.14 25.07
C GLU A 331 -4.61 -10.16 26.22
N SER A 332 -3.33 -10.02 26.62
CA SER A 332 -2.94 -9.04 27.65
C SER A 332 -3.31 -7.64 27.20
N TRP A 333 -2.97 -7.29 25.96
CA TRP A 333 -3.28 -5.98 25.39
C TRP A 333 -4.77 -5.66 25.41
N VAL A 334 -5.65 -6.62 25.08
CA VAL A 334 -7.11 -6.43 25.19
C VAL A 334 -7.56 -6.29 26.65
N ARG A 335 -7.00 -7.08 27.56
CA ARG A 335 -7.37 -7.07 28.98
C ARG A 335 -7.00 -5.75 29.65
N ASP A 336 -5.82 -5.24 29.35
CA ASP A 336 -5.24 -4.04 29.96
C ASP A 336 -5.94 -2.75 29.47
N GLY A 337 -6.91 -2.89 28.56
CA GLY A 337 -7.84 -1.83 28.21
C GLY A 337 -7.23 -0.75 27.32
N LEU A 338 -6.03 -0.99 26.76
CA LEU A 338 -5.46 -0.16 25.70
C LEU A 338 -6.43 -0.25 24.51
N PRO A 339 -7.18 0.82 24.22
CA PRO A 339 -8.18 0.77 23.18
C PRO A 339 -7.45 0.57 21.84
N PRO A 340 -7.80 -0.46 21.05
CA PRO A 340 -7.51 -0.42 19.61
C PRO A 340 -8.37 0.66 18.93
N TRP A 341 -9.47 0.96 19.62
CA TRP A 341 -10.71 1.65 19.29
C TRP A 341 -10.66 3.15 19.08
N THR A 342 -9.86 3.84 19.88
CA THR A 342 -9.95 5.29 20.06
C THR A 342 -8.77 5.98 19.39
N ARG A 343 -8.97 6.25 18.11
CA ARG A 343 -9.01 7.62 17.59
C ARG A 343 -10.04 7.62 16.48
#